data_AF-A0A7S2S4Y8-F1
#
_entry.id   AF-A0A7S2S4Y8-F1
#
_cell.length_a   1.000
_cell.length_b   1.000
_cell.length_c   1.000
_cell.angle_alpha   90.00
_cell.angle_beta   90.00
_cell.angle_gamma   90.00
#
_symmetry.space_group_name_H-M   'P 1'
#
loop_
_entity.id
_entity.type
_entity.pdbx_description
1 polymer ?
#
loop_
_entity_poly.entity_id
_entity_poly.type
_entity_poly.pdbx_seq_one_letter_code
_entity_poly.pdbx_strand_id
1 'polypeptide(L)'
;VLVEGNAPIIRHFSLVSSGLASRPRYSKNDHPPVFRPFSSWDAHVMKQLKQSAEVSKSAGCSSVYTKLILDYALQAGKAARNTKIVPVLQKLQNHPSPMNDDELIHTVVQDVHNIAIEPTVSLCLSRMKALEASDSISALYQNAQTLLSKRNIDINSDEGKKARTILHGPVMQLRQGEKVNVNKVLAEIRIKLFSSE
;
A
#
# COMPACT_ATOMS: atom_id res chain seq x y z
N VAL A 1 10.81 -13.77 12.70
CA VAL A 1 9.47 -13.88 12.09
C VAL A 1 9.60 -13.39 10.65
N LEU A 2 9.61 -14.31 9.70
CA LEU A 2 9.61 -13.98 8.28
C LEU A 2 8.26 -13.35 7.96
N VAL A 3 8.27 -12.09 7.51
CA VAL A 3 7.06 -11.34 7.21
C VAL A 3 6.59 -11.76 5.83
N GLU A 4 5.65 -12.71 5.75
CA GLU A 4 5.01 -13.04 4.47
C GLU A 4 3.98 -11.96 4.13
N GLY A 5 4.24 -11.24 3.03
CA GLY A 5 3.32 -10.26 2.44
C GLY A 5 3.55 -8.80 2.84
N ASN A 6 2.93 -7.89 2.07
CA ASN A 6 3.07 -6.44 2.25
C ASN A 6 2.31 -5.92 3.48
N ALA A 7 1.25 -6.62 3.92
CA ALA A 7 0.34 -6.16 4.96
C ALA A 7 1.02 -5.92 6.32
N PRO A 8 1.85 -6.84 6.85
CA PRO A 8 2.48 -6.63 8.15
C PRO A 8 3.57 -5.53 8.09
N ILE A 9 4.20 -5.31 6.94
CA ILE A 9 5.15 -4.19 6.74
C ILE A 9 4.40 -2.86 6.83
N ILE A 10 3.32 -2.70 6.05
CA ILE A 10 2.50 -1.48 6.06
C ILE A 10 1.93 -1.22 7.46
N ARG A 11 1.41 -2.27 8.10
CA ARG A 11 0.91 -2.20 9.48
C ARG A 11 1.99 -1.77 10.45
N HIS A 12 3.19 -2.34 10.36
CA HIS A 12 4.30 -1.97 11.22
C HIS A 12 4.66 -0.48 11.08
N PHE A 13 4.82 0.02 9.85
CA PHE A 13 5.09 1.45 9.63
C PHE A 13 3.94 2.34 10.14
N SER A 14 2.69 1.88 10.01
CA SER A 14 1.52 2.59 10.53
C SER A 14 1.46 2.59 12.07
N LEU A 15 1.90 1.51 12.72
CA LEU A 15 2.07 1.43 14.18
C LEU A 15 3.21 2.35 14.65
N VAL A 16 4.32 2.40 13.91
CA VAL A 16 5.45 3.30 14.21
C VAL A 16 5.00 4.76 14.13
N SER A 17 4.32 5.14 13.05
CA SER A 17 3.87 6.53 12.84
C SER A 17 2.84 6.99 13.86
N SER A 18 1.98 6.08 14.33
CA SER A 18 1.00 6.33 15.37
C SER A 18 1.59 6.26 16.79
N GLY A 19 2.84 5.80 16.96
CA GLY A 19 3.49 5.70 18.28
C GLY A 19 3.16 4.42 19.05
N LEU A 20 2.50 3.45 18.42
CA LEU A 20 2.04 2.18 19.00
C LEU A 20 3.01 1.01 18.78
N ALA A 21 4.06 1.18 17.98
CA ALA A 21 5.02 0.11 17.74
C ALA A 21 5.79 -0.29 19.01
N SER A 22 5.96 -1.60 19.22
CA SER A 22 6.75 -2.17 20.31
C SER A 22 8.21 -1.68 20.25
N ARG A 23 8.76 -1.25 21.39
CA ARG A 23 10.09 -0.63 21.45
C ARG A 23 11.13 -1.58 22.07
N PRO A 24 12.31 -1.77 21.44
CA PRO A 24 13.35 -2.68 21.97
C PRO A 24 13.81 -2.36 23.39
N ARG A 25 13.84 -1.06 23.77
CA ARG A 25 14.29 -0.64 25.11
C ARG A 25 13.25 -0.84 26.22
N TYR A 26 11.97 -1.03 25.87
CA TYR A 26 10.89 -1.25 26.85
C TYR A 26 10.58 -2.73 27.05
N SER A 27 11.09 -3.60 26.17
CA SER A 27 10.98 -5.07 26.24
C SER A 27 11.61 -5.71 27.49
N LYS A 28 12.43 -4.98 28.26
CA LYS A 28 13.09 -5.55 29.46
C LYS A 28 12.20 -5.61 30.70
N ASN A 29 11.11 -4.83 30.76
CA ASN A 29 10.26 -4.71 31.95
C ASN A 29 8.76 -4.95 31.67
N ASP A 30 8.39 -5.58 30.55
CA ASP A 30 6.99 -5.90 30.18
C ASP A 30 5.98 -4.73 30.19
N HIS A 31 6.45 -3.48 30.22
CA HIS A 31 5.53 -2.35 30.12
C HIS A 31 5.04 -2.20 28.68
N PRO A 32 3.71 -2.25 28.43
CA PRO A 32 3.16 -2.03 27.10
C PRO A 32 3.56 -0.65 26.56
N PRO A 33 3.67 -0.48 25.23
CA PRO A 33 3.98 0.82 24.65
C PRO A 33 2.96 1.85 25.11
N VAL A 34 3.42 2.86 25.85
CA VAL A 34 2.54 3.90 26.37
C VAL A 34 2.17 4.83 25.22
N PHE A 35 0.91 4.73 24.76
CA PHE A 35 0.38 5.56 23.69
C PHE A 35 0.24 7.02 24.17
N ARG A 36 1.02 7.93 23.57
CA ARG A 36 1.07 9.36 23.96
C ARG A 36 0.89 10.27 22.76
N PRO A 37 -0.31 10.29 22.13
CA PRO A 37 -0.56 10.93 20.84
C PRO A 37 -0.26 12.43 20.80
N PHE A 38 -0.31 13.10 21.96
CA PHE A 38 -0.06 14.54 22.12
C PHE A 38 1.36 14.87 22.64
N SER A 39 2.23 13.87 22.79
CA SER A 39 3.60 14.11 23.23
C SER A 39 4.46 14.69 22.10
N SER A 40 5.40 15.55 22.47
CA SER A 40 6.41 16.09 21.54
C SER A 40 7.29 14.99 20.94
N TRP A 41 7.47 13.87 21.65
CA TRP A 41 8.23 12.72 21.18
C TRP A 41 7.56 12.06 19.98
N ASP A 42 6.28 11.69 20.09
CA ASP A 42 5.59 11.02 18.99
C ASP A 42 5.45 11.97 17.78
N ALA A 43 5.38 13.29 18.00
CA ALA A 43 5.51 14.28 16.92
C ALA A 43 6.86 14.21 16.17
N HIS A 44 7.95 13.90 16.87
CA HIS A 44 9.27 13.75 16.26
C HIS A 44 9.35 12.53 15.32
N VAL A 45 8.75 11.40 15.69
CA VAL A 45 8.68 10.20 14.83
C VAL A 45 7.97 10.51 13.51
N MET A 46 6.86 11.26 13.57
CA MET A 46 6.15 11.73 12.37
C MET A 46 7.00 12.65 11.51
N LYS A 47 7.78 13.55 12.13
CA LYS A 47 8.71 14.42 11.41
C LYS A 47 9.77 13.61 10.68
N GLN A 48 10.36 12.62 11.33
CA GLN A 48 11.36 11.72 10.72
C GLN A 48 10.76 10.95 9.53
N LEU A 49 9.57 10.35 9.70
CA LEU A 49 8.88 9.66 8.61
C LEU A 49 8.57 10.58 7.42
N LYS A 50 8.16 11.82 7.68
CA LYS A 50 7.91 12.83 6.63
C LYS A 50 9.19 13.14 5.87
N GLN A 51 10.29 13.35 6.56
CA GLN A 51 11.61 13.59 5.95
C GLN A 51 12.05 12.38 5.13
N SER A 52 11.86 11.15 5.63
CA SER A 52 12.14 9.93 4.86
C SER A 52 11.29 9.82 3.59
N ALA A 53 10.01 10.17 3.65
CA ALA A 53 9.13 10.19 2.49
C ALA A 53 9.58 11.23 1.44
N GLU A 54 9.99 12.42 1.88
CA GLU A 54 10.53 13.47 0.99
C GLU A 54 11.84 13.05 0.33
N VAL A 55 12.77 12.46 1.08
CA VAL A 55 14.03 11.94 0.54
C VAL A 55 13.78 10.80 -0.45
N SER A 56 12.82 9.92 -0.15
CA SER A 56 12.43 8.84 -1.06
C SER A 56 11.98 9.37 -2.42
N LYS A 57 11.31 10.54 -2.46
CA LYS A 57 10.88 11.18 -3.70
C LYS A 57 12.06 11.72 -4.52
N SER A 58 13.07 12.28 -3.87
CA SER A 58 14.19 12.98 -4.51
C SER A 58 15.34 12.08 -4.95
N ALA A 59 15.49 10.91 -4.33
CA ALA A 59 16.67 10.06 -4.53
C ALA A 59 16.72 9.30 -5.86
N GLY A 60 15.68 9.39 -6.72
CA GLY A 60 15.60 8.66 -8.01
C GLY A 60 15.61 7.12 -7.92
N CYS A 61 15.89 6.58 -6.73
CA CYS A 61 16.17 5.17 -6.45
C CYS A 61 15.12 4.55 -5.51
N SER A 62 14.13 5.33 -5.03
CA SER A 62 13.04 4.78 -4.22
C SER A 62 11.99 4.13 -5.11
N SER A 63 11.65 2.87 -4.81
CA SER A 63 10.50 2.22 -5.42
C SER A 63 9.21 3.02 -5.15
N VAL A 64 8.29 3.03 -6.12
CA VAL A 64 6.93 3.61 -5.96
C VAL A 64 6.24 3.03 -4.72
N TYR A 65 6.50 1.76 -4.42
CA TYR A 65 5.99 1.05 -3.25
C TYR A 65 6.50 1.61 -1.93
N THR A 66 7.79 1.92 -1.81
CA THR A 66 8.37 2.50 -0.59
C THR A 66 7.70 3.83 -0.26
N LYS A 67 7.58 4.71 -1.26
CA LYS A 67 6.90 6.00 -1.10
C LYS A 67 5.44 5.81 -0.68
N LEU A 68 4.74 4.90 -1.35
CA LEU A 68 3.35 4.58 -1.03
C LEU A 68 3.20 4.13 0.42
N ILE A 69 4.05 3.21 0.90
CA ILE A 69 4.02 2.73 2.29
C ILE A 69 4.22 3.89 3.26
N LEU A 70 5.20 4.76 3.01
CA LEU A 70 5.50 5.91 3.88
C LEU A 70 4.36 6.94 3.90
N ASP A 71 3.77 7.25 2.75
CA ASP A 71 2.65 8.19 2.64
C ASP A 71 1.42 7.69 3.43
N TYR A 72 1.13 6.38 3.34
CA TYR A 72 0.02 5.76 4.07
C TYR A 72 0.31 5.64 5.56
N ALA A 73 1.54 5.30 5.94
CA ALA A 73 1.94 5.34 7.35
C ALA A 73 1.76 6.74 7.95
N LEU A 74 2.13 7.80 7.23
CA LEU A 74 1.89 9.19 7.67
C LEU A 74 0.40 9.53 7.78
N GLN A 75 -0.45 9.02 6.88
CA GLN A 75 -1.90 9.19 6.99
C GLN A 75 -2.45 8.52 8.25
N ALA A 76 -2.05 7.27 8.51
CA ALA A 76 -2.45 6.55 9.73
C ALA A 76 -2.01 7.32 10.99
N GLY A 77 -0.76 7.80 11.03
CA GLY A 77 -0.24 8.56 12.17
C GLY A 77 -0.96 9.90 12.39
N LYS A 78 -1.38 10.59 11.32
CA LYS A 78 -2.22 11.80 11.42
C LYS A 78 -3.63 11.48 11.93
N ALA A 79 -4.25 10.44 11.40
CA ALA A 79 -5.59 10.01 11.80
C ALA A 79 -5.62 9.57 13.27
N ALA A 80 -4.62 8.81 13.72
CA ALA A 80 -4.44 8.33 15.09
C ALA A 80 -4.32 9.43 16.15
N ARG A 81 -4.11 10.70 15.74
CA ARG A 81 -3.97 11.86 16.63
C ARG A 81 -5.07 12.89 16.45
N ASN A 82 -6.00 12.63 15.55
CA ASN A 82 -7.08 13.55 15.22
C ASN A 82 -8.33 13.16 16.01
N THR A 83 -8.71 13.99 16.99
CA THR A 83 -9.91 13.79 17.82
C THR A 83 -11.22 13.82 17.04
N LYS A 84 -11.24 14.35 15.81
CA LYS A 84 -12.41 14.27 14.93
C LYS A 84 -12.53 12.91 14.25
N ILE A 85 -11.41 12.21 14.03
CA ILE A 85 -11.38 10.90 13.38
C ILE A 85 -11.46 9.78 14.42
N VAL A 86 -10.74 9.92 15.54
CA VAL A 86 -10.76 8.99 16.66
C VAL A 86 -11.29 9.72 17.91
N PRO A 87 -12.62 9.81 18.12
CA PRO A 87 -13.21 10.63 19.17
C PRO A 87 -12.82 10.24 20.59
N VAL A 88 -12.51 8.96 20.84
CA VAL A 88 -12.10 8.48 22.16
C VAL A 88 -10.82 9.18 22.68
N LEU A 89 -10.01 9.75 21.78
CA LEU A 89 -8.85 10.58 22.14
C LEU A 89 -9.21 11.78 23.01
N GLN A 90 -10.44 12.30 22.93
CA GLN A 90 -10.89 13.40 23.80
C GLN A 90 -10.90 12.98 25.27
N LYS A 91 -11.21 11.71 25.56
CA LYS A 91 -11.15 11.18 26.92
C LYS A 91 -9.73 11.25 27.48
N LEU A 92 -8.70 10.97 26.67
CA LEU A 92 -7.30 11.13 27.09
C LEU A 92 -6.90 12.58 27.35
N GLN A 93 -7.43 13.54 26.58
CA GLN A 93 -7.11 14.96 26.76
C GLN A 93 -7.71 15.52 28.05
N ASN A 94 -8.91 15.07 28.40
CA ASN A 94 -9.66 15.59 29.54
C ASN A 94 -9.37 14.83 30.84
N HIS A 95 -8.66 13.70 30.77
CA HIS A 95 -8.33 12.91 31.94
C HIS A 95 -7.12 13.53 32.67
N PRO A 96 -7.16 13.70 34.01
CA PRO A 96 -6.10 14.37 34.76
C PRO A 96 -4.80 13.55 34.87
N SER A 97 -4.90 12.22 34.84
CA SER A 97 -3.72 11.32 34.78
C SER A 97 -3.99 10.13 33.85
N PRO A 98 -4.08 10.35 32.52
CA PRO A 98 -4.53 9.33 31.56
C PRO A 98 -3.59 8.13 31.49
N MET A 99 -2.33 8.31 31.91
CA MET A 99 -1.30 7.27 31.89
C MET A 99 -1.44 6.24 33.02
N ASN A 100 -2.36 6.46 33.98
CA ASN A 100 -2.62 5.56 35.10
C ASN A 100 -3.93 4.78 34.93
N ASP A 101 -4.65 4.99 33.84
CA ASP A 101 -5.91 4.32 33.52
C ASP A 101 -5.68 3.34 32.37
N ASP A 102 -5.31 2.11 32.73
CA ASP A 102 -5.00 1.05 31.77
C ASP A 102 -6.20 0.69 30.89
N GLU A 103 -7.42 0.77 31.41
CA GLU A 103 -8.65 0.48 30.67
C GLU A 103 -8.91 1.54 29.60
N LEU A 104 -8.74 2.82 29.96
CA LEU A 104 -8.83 3.93 29.02
C LEU A 104 -7.76 3.85 27.93
N ILE A 105 -6.51 3.57 28.31
CA ILE A 105 -5.41 3.43 27.35
C ILE A 105 -5.67 2.26 26.41
N HIS A 106 -6.06 1.10 26.92
CA HIS A 106 -6.39 -0.07 26.11
C HIS A 106 -7.52 0.24 25.12
N THR A 107 -8.60 0.88 25.59
CA THR A 107 -9.73 1.29 24.75
C THR A 107 -9.29 2.23 23.63
N VAL A 108 -8.47 3.22 23.95
CA VAL A 108 -7.98 4.18 22.96
C VAL A 108 -7.07 3.52 21.93
N VAL A 109 -6.14 2.67 22.38
CA VAL A 109 -5.24 1.94 21.48
C VAL A 109 -6.04 1.08 20.50
N GLN A 110 -7.06 0.38 21.00
CA GLN A 110 -7.94 -0.45 20.19
C GLN A 110 -8.71 0.37 19.15
N ASP A 111 -9.26 1.52 19.54
CA ASP A 111 -9.97 2.41 18.62
C ASP A 111 -9.03 3.03 17.58
N VAL A 112 -7.82 3.46 17.98
CA VAL A 112 -6.81 3.95 17.04
C VAL A 112 -6.45 2.87 16.03
N HIS A 113 -6.29 1.62 16.49
CA HIS A 113 -6.00 0.50 15.61
C HIS A 113 -7.12 0.29 14.57
N ASN A 114 -8.37 0.25 15.04
CA ASN A 114 -9.52 -0.10 14.20
C ASN A 114 -9.99 1.05 13.29
N ILE A 115 -9.85 2.30 13.73
CA ILE A 115 -10.39 3.47 13.02
C ILE A 115 -9.31 4.15 12.17
N ALA A 116 -8.05 4.18 12.62
CA ALA A 116 -6.98 4.89 11.92
C ALA A 116 -6.01 3.96 11.18
N ILE A 117 -5.62 2.82 11.78
CA ILE A 117 -4.54 1.97 11.24
C ILE A 117 -5.06 0.98 10.20
N GLU A 118 -5.93 0.04 10.59
CA GLU A 118 -6.39 -1.02 9.68
C GLU A 118 -7.05 -0.50 8.40
N PRO A 119 -7.90 0.55 8.45
CA PRO A 119 -8.46 1.13 7.23
C PRO A 119 -7.39 1.67 6.29
N THR A 120 -6.35 2.31 6.84
CA THR A 120 -5.22 2.85 6.07
C THR A 120 -4.36 1.73 5.48
N VAL A 121 -4.12 0.65 6.23
CA VAL A 121 -3.42 -0.54 5.74
C VAL A 121 -4.18 -1.16 4.56
N SER A 122 -5.49 -1.34 4.70
CA SER A 122 -6.36 -1.88 3.65
C SER A 122 -6.35 -1.03 2.38
N LEU A 123 -6.42 0.30 2.54
CA LEU A 123 -6.37 1.24 1.42
C LEU A 123 -5.00 1.21 0.72
N CYS A 124 -3.90 1.12 1.48
CA CYS A 124 -2.56 0.99 0.93
C CYS A 124 -2.40 -0.29 0.12
N LEU A 125 -2.84 -1.44 0.66
CA LEU A 125 -2.82 -2.73 -0.03
C LEU A 125 -3.64 -2.70 -1.32
N SER A 126 -4.82 -2.09 -1.28
CA SER A 126 -5.67 -1.92 -2.46
C SER A 126 -4.96 -1.09 -3.54
N ARG A 127 -4.25 -0.03 -3.12
CA ARG A 127 -3.47 0.80 -4.05
C ARG A 127 -2.25 0.08 -4.62
N MET A 128 -1.57 -0.75 -3.82
CA MET A 128 -0.47 -1.61 -4.30
C MET A 128 -0.95 -2.59 -5.36
N LYS A 129 -2.06 -3.31 -5.10
CA LYS A 129 -2.68 -4.22 -6.07
C LYS A 129 -3.04 -3.53 -7.39
N ALA A 130 -3.57 -2.30 -7.31
CA ALA A 130 -3.89 -1.52 -8.50
C ALA A 130 -2.64 -1.15 -9.33
N LEU A 131 -1.51 -0.86 -8.66
CA LEU A 131 -0.24 -0.60 -9.34
C LEU A 131 0.29 -1.87 -10.01
N GLU A 132 0.32 -2.99 -9.30
CA GLU A 132 0.75 -4.29 -9.83
C GLU A 132 -0.07 -4.70 -11.07
N ALA A 133 -1.40 -4.50 -11.02
CA ALA A 133 -2.28 -4.73 -12.15
C ALA A 133 -1.95 -3.82 -13.33
N SER A 134 -1.73 -2.52 -13.08
CA SER A 134 -1.37 -1.54 -14.12
C SER A 134 -0.04 -1.89 -14.80
N ASP A 135 0.97 -2.28 -14.03
CA ASP A 135 2.28 -2.67 -14.55
C ASP A 135 2.18 -3.96 -15.39
N SER A 136 1.42 -4.94 -14.90
CA SER A 136 1.17 -6.20 -15.61
C SER A 136 0.40 -5.99 -16.92
N ILE A 137 -0.60 -5.11 -16.92
CA ILE A 137 -1.35 -4.73 -18.12
C ILE A 137 -0.42 -4.06 -19.12
N SER A 138 0.39 -3.10 -18.67
CA SER A 138 1.34 -2.38 -19.52
C SER A 138 2.35 -3.33 -20.16
N ALA A 139 2.90 -4.26 -19.37
CA ALA A 139 3.81 -5.29 -19.86
C ALA A 139 3.15 -6.22 -20.89
N LEU A 140 1.89 -6.63 -20.66
CA LEU A 140 1.14 -7.44 -21.60
C LEU A 140 0.93 -6.71 -22.94
N TYR A 141 0.55 -5.44 -22.92
CA TYR A 141 0.40 -4.62 -24.12
C TYR A 141 1.73 -4.41 -24.85
N GLN A 142 2.82 -4.14 -24.13
CA GLN A 142 4.15 -4.02 -24.74
C GLN A 142 4.56 -5.32 -25.43
N ASN A 143 4.39 -6.46 -24.77
CA ASN A 143 4.70 -7.76 -25.38
C ASN A 143 3.87 -8.04 -26.63
N ALA A 144 2.58 -7.69 -26.61
CA ALA A 144 1.71 -7.81 -27.78
C ALA A 144 2.15 -6.85 -28.90
N GLN A 145 2.49 -5.60 -28.59
CA GLN A 145 3.00 -4.64 -29.55
C GLN A 145 4.32 -5.12 -30.18
N THR A 146 5.25 -5.63 -29.37
CA THR A 146 6.52 -6.20 -29.87
C THR A 146 6.27 -7.39 -30.80
N LEU A 147 5.27 -8.23 -30.50
CA LEU A 147 4.89 -9.33 -31.38
C LEU A 147 4.37 -8.82 -32.73
N LEU A 148 3.44 -7.86 -32.73
CA LEU A 148 2.80 -7.31 -33.92
C LEU A 148 3.79 -6.50 -34.79
N SER A 149 4.70 -5.79 -34.14
CA SER A 149 5.73 -4.99 -34.82
C SER A 149 6.63 -5.83 -35.73
N LYS A 150 6.79 -7.14 -35.45
CA LYS A 150 7.53 -8.06 -36.34
C LYS A 150 6.90 -8.23 -37.73
N ARG A 151 5.63 -7.86 -37.88
CA ARG A 151 4.86 -7.87 -39.15
C ARG A 151 4.47 -6.46 -39.59
N ASN A 152 5.09 -5.41 -39.01
CA ASN A 152 4.74 -4.01 -39.22
C ASN A 152 3.27 -3.65 -38.89
N ILE A 153 2.63 -4.40 -37.98
CA ILE A 153 1.27 -4.11 -37.53
C ILE A 153 1.34 -3.25 -36.27
N ASP A 154 0.67 -2.10 -36.28
CA ASP A 154 0.42 -1.30 -35.08
C ASP A 154 -0.80 -1.86 -34.33
N ILE A 155 -0.70 -2.06 -33.02
CA ILE A 155 -1.83 -2.52 -32.20
C ILE A 155 -3.04 -1.58 -32.25
N ASN A 156 -2.81 -0.30 -32.53
CA ASN A 156 -3.86 0.71 -32.61
C ASN A 156 -4.51 0.78 -33.99
N SER A 157 -3.94 0.15 -35.02
CA SER A 157 -4.53 0.09 -36.36
C SER A 157 -5.78 -0.81 -36.40
N ASP A 158 -6.46 -0.78 -37.54
CA ASP A 158 -7.60 -1.67 -37.81
C ASP A 158 -7.16 -3.15 -37.84
N GLU A 159 -5.95 -3.42 -38.35
CA GLU A 159 -5.34 -4.76 -38.34
C GLU A 159 -5.04 -5.22 -36.90
N GLY A 160 -4.62 -4.29 -36.03
CA GLY A 160 -4.41 -4.52 -34.60
C GLY A 160 -5.69 -4.77 -33.79
N LYS A 161 -6.88 -4.51 -34.35
CA LYS A 161 -8.18 -4.66 -33.65
C LYS A 161 -8.43 -6.10 -33.16
N LYS A 162 -8.01 -7.11 -33.93
CA LYS A 162 -8.13 -8.52 -33.52
C LYS A 162 -7.27 -8.82 -32.29
N ALA A 163 -6.03 -8.31 -32.25
CA ALA A 163 -5.15 -8.45 -31.09
C ALA A 163 -5.75 -7.78 -29.85
N ARG A 164 -6.29 -6.56 -29.99
CA ARG A 164 -6.98 -5.84 -28.89
C ARG A 164 -8.18 -6.61 -28.35
N THR A 165 -8.93 -7.28 -29.23
CA THR A 165 -10.07 -8.11 -28.84
C THR A 165 -9.62 -9.31 -27.99
N ILE A 166 -8.51 -9.97 -28.37
CA ILE A 166 -7.93 -11.10 -27.62
C ILE A 166 -7.38 -10.63 -26.27
N LEU A 167 -6.75 -9.45 -26.24
CA LEU A 167 -6.19 -8.87 -25.01
C LEU A 167 -7.25 -8.43 -24.00
N HIS A 168 -8.48 -8.13 -24.43
CA HIS A 168 -9.51 -7.59 -23.56
C HIS A 168 -9.80 -8.47 -22.33
N GLY A 169 -10.02 -9.77 -22.54
CA GLY A 169 -10.29 -10.72 -21.45
C GLY A 169 -9.15 -10.78 -20.42
N PRO A 170 -7.90 -11.08 -20.83
CA PRO A 170 -6.73 -11.04 -19.97
C PRO A 170 -6.53 -9.70 -19.25
N VAL A 171 -6.79 -8.57 -19.89
CA VAL A 171 -6.71 -7.25 -19.24
C VAL A 171 -7.76 -7.13 -18.13
N MET A 172 -8.99 -7.62 -18.33
CA MET A 172 -10.00 -7.64 -17.27
C MET A 172 -9.60 -8.54 -16.10
N GLN A 173 -9.01 -9.70 -16.37
CA GLN A 173 -8.48 -10.60 -15.34
C GLN A 173 -7.38 -9.92 -14.51
N LEU A 174 -6.41 -9.27 -15.17
CA LEU A 174 -5.36 -8.52 -14.47
C LEU A 174 -5.92 -7.37 -13.62
N ARG A 175 -6.96 -6.66 -14.11
CA ARG A 175 -7.64 -5.61 -13.32
C ARG A 175 -8.32 -6.16 -12.06
N GLN A 176 -8.74 -7.41 -12.09
CA GLN A 176 -9.32 -8.12 -10.94
C GLN A 176 -8.25 -8.75 -10.02
N GLY A 177 -6.96 -8.62 -10.37
CA GLY A 177 -5.84 -9.19 -9.63
C GLY A 177 -5.59 -10.67 -9.92
N GLU A 178 -6.19 -11.22 -10.97
CA GLU A 178 -5.95 -12.59 -11.40
C GLU A 178 -4.61 -12.74 -12.14
N LYS A 179 -4.01 -13.92 -12.06
CA LYS A 179 -2.79 -14.24 -12.81
C LYS A 179 -3.15 -14.60 -14.24
N VAL A 180 -2.51 -13.94 -15.20
CA VAL A 180 -2.62 -14.25 -16.63
C VAL A 180 -1.38 -14.96 -17.13
N ASN A 181 -1.59 -16.06 -17.87
CA ASN A 181 -0.50 -16.72 -18.60
C ASN A 181 -0.19 -15.93 -19.89
N VAL A 182 0.76 -15.01 -19.80
CA VAL A 182 1.18 -14.14 -20.90
C VAL A 182 1.56 -14.94 -22.15
N ASN A 183 2.30 -16.04 -22.00
CA ASN A 183 2.73 -16.86 -23.14
C ASN A 183 1.55 -17.47 -23.90
N LYS A 184 0.51 -17.92 -23.17
CA LYS A 184 -0.71 -18.44 -23.78
C LYS A 184 -1.45 -17.36 -24.57
N VAL A 185 -1.57 -16.16 -24.02
CA VAL A 185 -2.22 -15.02 -24.69
C VAL A 185 -1.47 -14.66 -25.98
N LEU A 186 -0.14 -14.55 -25.91
CA LEU A 186 0.68 -14.24 -27.08
C LEU A 186 0.62 -15.34 -28.15
N ALA A 187 0.55 -16.61 -27.75
CA ALA A 187 0.36 -17.73 -28.67
C ALA A 187 -1.01 -17.66 -29.38
N GLU A 188 -2.07 -17.31 -28.67
CA GLU A 188 -3.39 -17.12 -29.29
C GLU A 188 -3.40 -15.96 -30.30
N ILE A 189 -2.74 -14.84 -29.97
CA ILE A 189 -2.56 -13.71 -30.89
C ILE A 189 -1.82 -14.19 -32.15
N ARG A 190 -0.75 -14.99 -31.99
CA ARG A 190 -0.03 -15.56 -33.14
C ARG A 190 -0.93 -16.42 -34.01
N ILE A 191 -1.68 -17.35 -33.42
CA ILE A 191 -2.54 -18.27 -34.17
C ILE A 191 -3.61 -17.48 -34.94
N LYS A 192 -4.35 -16.59 -34.27
CA LYS A 192 -5.47 -15.89 -34.92
C LYS A 192 -5.07 -14.84 -35.96
N LEU A 193 -3.87 -14.29 -35.87
CA LEU A 193 -3.39 -13.27 -36.83
C LEU A 193 -2.47 -13.84 -37.91
N PHE A 194 -1.77 -14.94 -37.64
CA PHE A 194 -0.72 -15.45 -38.53
C PHE A 194 -1.04 -16.83 -39.11
N SER A 195 -2.12 -17.50 -38.73
CA SER A 195 -2.56 -18.79 -39.32
C SER A 195 -3.48 -18.63 -40.54
N SER A 196 -3.47 -17.47 -41.21
CA SER A 196 -4.24 -17.22 -42.44
C SER A 196 -3.35 -17.13 -43.70
N GLU A 197 -2.10 -17.59 -43.61
CA GLU A 197 -1.22 -17.91 -44.76
C GLU A 197 -1.33 -19.40 -45.08
#